data_AF-A0A6L5X1V9-F1
#
_entry.id   AF-A0A6L5X1V9-F1
#
_cell.length_a   1.000
_cell.length_b   1.000
_cell.length_c   1.000
_cell.angle_alpha   90.00
_cell.angle_beta   90.00
_cell.angle_gamma   90.00
#
_symmetry.space_group_name_H-M   'P 1'
#
loop_
_entity.id
_entity.type
_entity.pdbx_description
1 polymer ?
#
loop_
_entity_poly.entity_id
_entity_poly.type
_entity_poly.pdbx_seq_one_letter_code
_entity_poly.pdbx_strand_id
1 'polypeptide(L)'
;MANFDTSDAAYNAALRKFETTDPIHADVFNQVAEQLIKNDVAIRNGIGLESTNAYSANHKFLVLTGDGPAMVKQEDMIHIILPNNAGTHNSIYRGKNLGSSVTSDQWAAIKAGTFDDLFIGDYWTIGGVNWRIAAFDYWLHCGDIECTTHHVVIAPDSCLYNAQMHNTASGGWESSGNTTEGAYAGSDMRTKNLETAKSTINSAFGSNHILNHREHLQNAVTNGYASGGTWMDSTVELMSEEQVYGCMQFKPGNSLGSTIPNIYNIDYSQFPLFRLNKALICNRADWWLRDVAGAANFCRVDSNGNGAYTNASYSLGVRPAFGIC
;
A
#
# COMPACT_ATOMS: atom_id res chain seq x y z
N MET A 1 -21.15 -37.76 -14.13
CA MET A 1 -22.49 -37.62 -14.75
C MET A 1 -22.28 -37.05 -16.14
N ALA A 2 -22.80 -37.68 -17.18
CA ALA A 2 -22.67 -37.15 -18.54
C ALA A 2 -23.45 -35.82 -18.62
N ASN A 3 -22.78 -34.75 -19.06
CA ASN A 3 -23.47 -33.52 -19.43
C ASN A 3 -24.32 -33.83 -20.66
N PHE A 4 -25.64 -33.84 -20.50
CA PHE A 4 -26.55 -33.86 -21.62
C PHE A 4 -26.48 -32.48 -22.28
N ASP A 5 -26.15 -32.47 -23.58
CA ASP A 5 -26.25 -31.27 -24.39
C ASP A 5 -27.73 -30.89 -24.55
N THR A 6 -28.10 -29.71 -24.07
CA THR A 6 -29.47 -29.19 -24.11
C THR A 6 -29.61 -27.95 -24.96
N SER A 7 -28.59 -27.52 -25.70
CA SER A 7 -28.65 -26.27 -26.48
C SER A 7 -29.71 -26.32 -27.59
N ASP A 8 -30.01 -27.52 -28.09
CA ASP A 8 -31.05 -27.78 -29.09
C ASP A 8 -32.34 -28.39 -28.49
N ALA A 9 -32.54 -28.25 -27.17
CA ALA A 9 -33.69 -28.84 -26.49
C ALA A 9 -35.01 -28.15 -26.90
N ALA A 10 -35.68 -28.70 -27.91
CA ALA A 10 -37.04 -28.32 -28.29
C ALA A 10 -38.08 -29.23 -27.60
N TYR A 11 -39.23 -28.65 -27.25
CA TYR A 11 -40.37 -29.43 -26.76
C TYR A 11 -40.83 -30.41 -27.85
N ASN A 12 -40.67 -31.71 -27.59
CA ASN A 12 -41.18 -32.77 -28.47
C ASN A 12 -42.56 -33.21 -28.00
N ALA A 13 -43.58 -32.73 -28.70
CA ALA A 13 -44.99 -33.00 -28.40
C ALA A 13 -45.38 -34.50 -28.48
N ALA A 14 -44.52 -35.37 -29.03
CA ALA A 14 -44.77 -36.80 -29.16
C ALA A 14 -44.22 -37.64 -28.00
N LEU A 15 -43.36 -37.10 -27.12
CA LEU A 15 -42.61 -37.90 -26.13
C LEU A 15 -43.02 -37.66 -24.66
N ARG A 16 -43.79 -36.61 -24.33
CA ARG A 16 -44.14 -36.26 -22.94
C ARG A 16 -45.51 -35.62 -22.77
N LYS A 17 -46.55 -36.15 -23.41
CA LYS A 17 -47.93 -35.75 -23.09
C LYS A 17 -48.46 -36.66 -21.99
N PHE A 18 -49.03 -36.07 -20.94
CA PHE A 18 -49.88 -36.84 -20.04
C PHE A 18 -51.16 -37.21 -20.81
N GLU A 19 -51.39 -38.50 -21.02
CA GLU A 19 -52.65 -39.00 -21.53
C GLU A 19 -53.49 -39.47 -20.34
N THR A 20 -54.61 -38.78 -20.09
CA THR A 20 -55.56 -39.15 -19.03
C THR A 20 -56.97 -39.22 -19.62
N THR A 21 -57.90 -39.85 -18.90
CA THR A 21 -59.32 -39.89 -19.28
C THR A 21 -60.01 -38.52 -19.20
N ASP A 22 -59.36 -37.53 -18.60
CA ASP A 22 -59.82 -36.14 -18.56
C ASP A 22 -58.92 -35.25 -19.45
N PRO A 23 -59.33 -35.05 -20.71
CA PRO A 23 -58.52 -34.34 -21.69
C PRO A 23 -58.33 -32.85 -21.36
N ILE A 24 -59.27 -32.23 -20.64
CA ILE A 24 -59.21 -30.79 -20.32
C ILE A 24 -58.11 -30.53 -19.29
N HIS A 25 -58.04 -31.34 -18.23
CA HIS A 25 -56.97 -31.21 -17.24
C HIS A 25 -55.61 -31.61 -17.82
N ALA A 26 -55.56 -32.65 -18.66
CA ALA A 26 -54.33 -33.06 -19.34
C ALA A 26 -53.76 -31.94 -20.23
N ASP A 27 -54.60 -31.25 -20.99
CA ASP A 27 -54.17 -30.14 -21.86
C ASP A 27 -53.61 -28.96 -21.05
N VAL A 28 -54.25 -28.60 -19.93
CA VAL A 28 -53.76 -27.53 -19.05
C VAL A 28 -52.39 -27.88 -18.45
N PHE A 29 -52.21 -29.10 -17.95
CA PHE A 29 -50.92 -29.54 -17.40
C PHE A 29 -49.82 -29.60 -18.46
N ASN A 30 -50.13 -30.07 -19.67
CA ASN A 30 -49.18 -30.10 -20.79
C ASN A 30 -48.77 -28.69 -21.23
N GLN A 31 -49.70 -27.73 -21.27
CA GLN A 31 -49.41 -26.32 -21.56
C GLN A 31 -48.52 -25.68 -20.48
N VAL A 32 -48.79 -25.95 -19.21
CA VAL A 32 -47.94 -25.47 -18.10
C VAL A 32 -46.53 -26.05 -18.19
N ALA A 33 -46.40 -27.35 -18.45
CA ALA A 33 -45.09 -27.99 -18.63
C ALA A 33 -44.32 -27.43 -19.83
N GLU A 34 -45.00 -27.18 -20.96
CA GLU A 34 -44.43 -26.53 -22.13
C GLU A 34 -43.91 -25.12 -21.80
N GLN A 35 -44.72 -24.32 -21.10
CA GLN A 35 -44.33 -22.98 -20.71
C GLN A 35 -43.16 -22.98 -19.72
N LEU A 36 -43.12 -23.93 -18.77
CA LEU A 36 -42.01 -24.08 -17.83
C LEU A 36 -40.70 -24.44 -18.55
N ILE A 37 -40.73 -25.33 -19.54
CA ILE A 37 -39.56 -25.67 -20.36
C ILE A 37 -39.11 -24.46 -21.18
N LYS A 38 -40.04 -23.75 -21.83
CA LYS A 38 -39.72 -22.51 -22.57
C LYS A 38 -39.12 -21.44 -21.65
N ASN A 39 -39.64 -21.29 -20.44
CA ASN A 39 -39.11 -20.36 -19.45
C ASN A 39 -37.71 -20.78 -18.98
N ASP A 40 -37.47 -22.07 -18.71
CA ASP A 40 -36.14 -22.59 -18.33
C ASP A 40 -35.10 -22.36 -19.43
N VAL A 41 -35.44 -22.67 -20.69
CA VAL A 41 -34.57 -22.42 -21.84
C VAL A 41 -34.33 -20.92 -22.05
N ALA A 42 -35.36 -20.08 -21.96
CA ALA A 42 -35.23 -18.64 -22.08
C ALA A 42 -34.36 -18.04 -20.95
N ILE A 43 -34.49 -18.55 -19.72
CA ILE A 43 -33.67 -18.15 -18.58
C ILE A 43 -32.20 -18.59 -18.80
N ARG A 44 -31.96 -19.83 -19.23
CA ARG A 44 -30.59 -20.32 -19.52
C ARG A 44 -29.91 -19.55 -20.65
N ASN A 45 -30.64 -19.26 -21.72
CA ASN A 45 -30.18 -18.46 -22.85
C ASN A 45 -29.95 -16.99 -22.46
N GLY A 46 -30.88 -16.38 -21.73
CA GLY A 46 -30.76 -14.99 -21.28
C GLY A 46 -29.61 -14.78 -20.28
N ILE A 47 -29.27 -15.80 -19.49
CA ILE A 47 -28.14 -15.79 -18.55
C ILE A 47 -26.82 -16.24 -19.22
N GLY A 48 -26.88 -16.80 -20.45
CA GLY A 48 -25.68 -17.28 -21.16
C GLY A 48 -25.07 -18.55 -20.57
N LEU A 49 -25.83 -19.33 -19.80
CA LEU A 49 -25.36 -20.55 -19.10
C LEU A 49 -25.04 -21.73 -20.03
N GLU A 50 -25.38 -21.64 -21.32
CA GLU A 50 -25.18 -22.73 -22.28
C GLU A 50 -23.71 -22.97 -22.65
N SER A 51 -22.82 -22.01 -22.34
CA SER A 51 -21.37 -22.14 -22.57
C SER A 51 -20.60 -22.48 -21.30
N THR A 52 -20.95 -23.57 -20.62
CA THR A 52 -20.15 -24.10 -19.48
C THR A 52 -18.68 -24.36 -19.84
N ASN A 53 -18.32 -24.37 -21.13
CA ASN A 53 -16.93 -24.48 -21.62
C ASN A 53 -16.26 -23.14 -22.00
N ALA A 54 -16.96 -22.01 -22.04
CA ALA A 54 -16.35 -20.70 -22.34
C ALA A 54 -15.87 -19.96 -21.07
N TYR A 55 -16.31 -20.44 -19.90
CA TYR A 55 -16.00 -19.81 -18.63
C TYR A 55 -14.74 -20.44 -18.01
N SER A 56 -13.61 -19.76 -18.17
CA SER A 56 -12.40 -20.03 -17.38
C SER A 56 -12.72 -20.10 -15.89
N ALA A 57 -12.07 -21.01 -15.16
CA ALA A 57 -12.20 -21.20 -13.71
C ALA A 57 -11.92 -19.93 -12.88
N ASN A 58 -11.44 -18.85 -13.52
CA ASN A 58 -11.11 -17.58 -12.88
C ASN A 58 -12.25 -16.55 -12.91
N HIS A 59 -13.33 -16.77 -13.67
CA HIS A 59 -14.51 -15.89 -13.65
C HIS A 59 -15.42 -16.27 -12.49
N LYS A 60 -15.78 -15.30 -11.63
CA LYS A 60 -16.54 -15.55 -10.41
C LYS A 60 -17.88 -14.80 -10.33
N PHE A 61 -18.12 -13.84 -11.23
CA PHE A 61 -19.33 -13.04 -11.24
C PHE A 61 -19.87 -12.84 -12.67
N LEU A 62 -21.17 -13.01 -12.84
CA LEU A 62 -21.90 -12.70 -14.07
C LEU A 62 -22.71 -11.42 -13.85
N VAL A 63 -22.49 -10.41 -14.69
CA VAL A 63 -23.22 -9.14 -14.66
C VAL A 63 -24.11 -9.05 -15.88
N LEU A 64 -25.36 -8.61 -15.72
CA LEU A 64 -26.22 -8.26 -16.84
C LEU A 64 -26.04 -6.78 -17.18
N THR A 65 -25.59 -6.50 -18.40
CA THR A 65 -25.41 -5.13 -18.91
C THR A 65 -26.49 -4.81 -19.94
N GLY A 66 -26.56 -3.55 -20.40
CA GLY A 66 -27.45 -3.15 -21.51
C GLY A 66 -27.16 -3.90 -22.82
N ASP A 67 -25.94 -4.42 -22.97
CA ASP A 67 -25.48 -5.18 -24.13
C ASP A 67 -25.56 -6.71 -23.92
N GLY A 68 -26.10 -7.17 -22.79
CA GLY A 68 -26.26 -8.58 -22.44
C GLY A 68 -25.41 -9.06 -21.26
N PRO A 69 -25.42 -10.38 -20.96
CA PRO A 69 -24.60 -10.99 -19.91
C PRO A 69 -23.10 -10.86 -20.21
N ALA A 70 -22.35 -10.32 -19.25
CA ALA A 70 -20.90 -10.20 -19.29
C ALA A 70 -20.27 -10.85 -18.05
N MET A 71 -19.19 -11.61 -18.25
CA MET A 71 -18.43 -12.20 -17.14
C MET A 71 -17.39 -11.22 -16.63
N VAL A 72 -17.33 -11.05 -15.32
CA VAL A 72 -16.35 -10.20 -14.66
C VAL A 72 -15.41 -11.07 -13.83
N LYS A 73 -14.10 -10.85 -13.99
CA LYS A 73 -13.11 -11.53 -13.15
C LYS A 73 -13.17 -10.94 -11.74
N GLN A 74 -12.80 -11.74 -10.75
CA GLN A 74 -12.72 -11.25 -9.38
C GLN A 74 -11.81 -10.02 -9.24
N GLU A 75 -10.72 -9.97 -10.01
CA GLU A 75 -9.80 -8.82 -10.03
C GLU A 75 -10.46 -7.56 -10.60
N ASP A 76 -11.30 -7.68 -11.63
CA ASP A 76 -11.97 -6.53 -12.26
C ASP A 76 -13.10 -5.96 -11.40
N MET A 77 -13.68 -6.76 -10.49
CA MET A 77 -14.73 -6.32 -9.57
C MET A 77 -14.27 -5.16 -8.66
N ILE A 78 -12.97 -5.10 -8.36
CA ILE A 78 -12.43 -4.04 -7.51
C ILE A 78 -12.58 -2.67 -8.18
N HIS A 79 -12.38 -2.61 -9.50
CA HIS A 79 -12.47 -1.38 -10.29
C HIS A 79 -13.91 -0.93 -10.54
N ILE A 80 -14.88 -1.84 -10.45
CA ILE A 80 -16.31 -1.52 -10.64
C ILE A 80 -16.91 -0.91 -9.36
N ILE A 81 -16.47 -1.37 -8.19
CA ILE A 81 -17.09 -1.03 -6.90
C ILE A 81 -16.40 0.16 -6.22
N LEU A 82 -15.11 0.37 -6.52
CA LEU A 82 -14.28 1.28 -5.73
C LEU A 82 -13.82 2.47 -6.58
N PRO A 83 -14.05 3.71 -6.14
CA PRO A 83 -13.56 4.88 -6.85
C PRO A 83 -12.02 4.94 -6.91
N ASN A 84 -11.47 5.23 -8.08
CA ASN A 84 -10.03 5.41 -8.29
C ASN A 84 -9.55 6.75 -7.73
N ASN A 85 -9.08 6.75 -6.48
CA ASN A 85 -8.43 7.89 -5.82
C ASN A 85 -7.59 7.43 -4.63
N ALA A 86 -6.68 8.29 -4.15
CA ALA A 86 -5.81 7.96 -3.03
C ALA A 86 -6.55 7.46 -1.77
N GLY A 87 -7.71 8.03 -1.43
CA GLY A 87 -8.47 7.66 -0.22
C GLY A 87 -8.94 6.20 -0.24
N THR A 88 -9.50 5.76 -1.37
CA THR A 88 -9.88 4.36 -1.59
C THR A 88 -8.66 3.45 -1.53
N HIS A 89 -7.60 3.79 -2.26
CA HIS A 89 -6.42 2.94 -2.37
C HIS A 89 -5.69 2.80 -1.04
N ASN A 90 -5.64 3.87 -0.23
CA ASN A 90 -5.14 3.86 1.15
C ASN A 90 -6.00 3.02 2.13
N SER A 91 -7.16 2.52 1.72
CA SER A 91 -8.06 1.74 2.59
C SER A 91 -8.01 0.23 2.33
N ILE A 92 -7.25 -0.22 1.31
CA ILE A 92 -7.29 -1.60 0.83
C ILE A 92 -5.87 -2.18 0.80
N TYR A 93 -5.68 -3.26 1.55
CA TYR A 93 -4.44 -4.04 1.52
C TYR A 93 -4.57 -5.22 0.55
N ARG A 94 -3.54 -5.42 -0.29
CA ARG A 94 -3.48 -6.56 -1.23
C ARG A 94 -2.22 -7.41 -1.05
N GLY A 95 -1.02 -6.79 -1.06
CA GLY A 95 0.21 -7.54 -0.83
C GLY A 95 0.78 -8.29 -2.03
N LYS A 96 0.42 -7.92 -3.26
CA LYS A 96 0.82 -8.61 -4.51
C LYS A 96 2.23 -8.22 -4.94
N ASN A 97 2.99 -9.18 -5.47
CA ASN A 97 4.23 -8.89 -6.19
C ASN A 97 3.88 -8.33 -7.59
N LEU A 98 4.28 -7.10 -7.86
CA LEU A 98 4.04 -6.36 -9.11
C LEU A 98 5.09 -6.65 -10.19
N GLY A 99 6.14 -7.39 -9.86
CA GLY A 99 7.22 -7.76 -10.78
C GLY A 99 8.57 -7.16 -10.39
N SER A 100 9.50 -7.14 -11.35
CA SER A 100 10.89 -6.72 -11.15
C SER A 100 11.19 -5.28 -11.58
N SER A 101 10.17 -4.51 -11.97
CA SER A 101 10.26 -3.12 -12.39
C SER A 101 8.88 -2.47 -12.40
N VAL A 102 8.81 -1.16 -12.29
CA VAL A 102 7.58 -0.40 -12.51
C VAL A 102 7.28 -0.32 -14.01
N THR A 103 6.07 -0.69 -14.42
CA THR A 103 5.68 -0.69 -15.84
C THR A 103 5.27 0.72 -16.31
N SER A 104 5.21 0.92 -17.63
CA SER A 104 4.71 2.17 -18.23
C SER A 104 3.30 2.52 -17.74
N ASP A 105 2.44 1.51 -17.61
CA ASP A 105 1.04 1.69 -17.25
C ASP A 105 0.92 2.06 -15.76
N GLN A 106 1.76 1.46 -14.91
CA GLN A 106 1.88 1.84 -13.50
C GLN A 106 2.36 3.28 -13.36
N TRP A 107 3.39 3.69 -14.10
CA TRP A 107 3.83 5.09 -14.10
C TRP A 107 2.75 6.07 -14.56
N ALA A 108 1.99 5.71 -15.60
CA ALA A 108 0.87 6.52 -16.08
C ALA A 108 -0.23 6.66 -15.02
N ALA A 109 -0.58 5.56 -14.34
CA ALA A 109 -1.60 5.53 -13.30
C ALA A 109 -1.19 6.35 -12.05
N ILE A 110 0.08 6.28 -11.66
CA ILE A 110 0.64 7.08 -10.55
C ILE A 110 0.57 8.56 -10.91
N LYS A 111 1.07 8.94 -12.09
CA LYS A 111 1.07 10.33 -12.55
C LYS A 111 -0.33 10.92 -12.67
N ALA A 112 -1.31 10.10 -13.04
CA ALA A 112 -2.71 10.51 -13.17
C ALA A 112 -3.47 10.54 -11.83
N GLY A 113 -2.89 10.03 -10.73
CA GLY A 113 -3.56 9.90 -9.44
C GLY A 113 -4.69 8.88 -9.41
N THR A 114 -4.81 8.03 -10.44
CA THR A 114 -5.82 6.96 -10.51
C THR A 114 -5.39 5.73 -9.73
N PHE A 115 -4.07 5.49 -9.68
CA PHE A 115 -3.45 4.33 -9.02
C PHE A 115 -4.02 2.98 -9.46
N ASP A 116 -4.45 2.91 -10.72
CA ASP A 116 -5.03 1.71 -11.33
C ASP A 116 -4.15 0.47 -11.10
N ASP A 117 -4.78 -0.58 -10.59
CA ASP A 117 -4.18 -1.86 -10.21
C ASP A 117 -3.00 -1.77 -9.21
N LEU A 118 -2.92 -0.70 -8.42
CA LEU A 118 -1.95 -0.53 -7.33
C LEU A 118 -2.67 -0.43 -5.98
N PHE A 119 -2.24 -1.20 -4.98
CA PHE A 119 -2.86 -1.22 -3.67
C PHE A 119 -1.82 -1.21 -2.55
N ILE A 120 -2.25 -0.85 -1.35
CA ILE A 120 -1.36 -0.87 -0.19
C ILE A 120 -0.80 -2.28 0.01
N GLY A 121 0.50 -2.32 0.29
CA GLY A 121 1.21 -3.58 0.49
C GLY A 121 1.65 -4.26 -0.79
N ASP A 122 1.19 -3.86 -1.97
CA ASP A 122 1.82 -4.35 -3.20
C ASP A 122 3.29 -3.93 -3.26
N TYR A 123 4.11 -4.69 -3.99
CA TYR A 123 5.54 -4.47 -3.99
C TYR A 123 6.22 -4.89 -5.29
N TRP A 124 7.33 -4.23 -5.61
CA TRP A 124 8.26 -4.67 -6.64
C TRP A 124 9.48 -5.34 -6.01
N THR A 125 10.05 -6.33 -6.68
CA THR A 125 11.34 -6.93 -6.29
C THR A 125 12.44 -6.47 -7.24
N ILE A 126 13.18 -5.43 -6.86
CA ILE A 126 14.19 -4.79 -7.72
C ILE A 126 15.54 -4.86 -7.03
N GLY A 127 16.54 -5.44 -7.69
CA GLY A 127 17.89 -5.60 -7.12
C GLY A 127 17.94 -6.46 -5.86
N GLY A 128 17.00 -7.40 -5.70
CA GLY A 128 16.90 -8.25 -4.50
C GLY A 128 16.22 -7.59 -3.29
N VAL A 129 15.73 -6.36 -3.44
CA VAL A 129 14.97 -5.64 -2.40
C VAL A 129 13.48 -5.66 -2.76
N ASN A 130 12.64 -5.98 -1.77
CA ASN A 130 11.20 -5.80 -1.88
C ASN A 130 10.83 -4.36 -1.51
N TRP A 131 10.34 -3.60 -2.49
CA TRP A 131 9.93 -2.21 -2.38
C TRP A 131 8.41 -2.13 -2.30
N ARG A 132 7.88 -1.88 -1.10
CA ARG A 132 6.46 -2.01 -0.80
C ARG A 132 5.75 -0.67 -0.75
N ILE A 133 4.57 -0.63 -1.35
CA ILE A 133 3.66 0.51 -1.31
C ILE A 133 3.18 0.74 0.13
N ALA A 134 3.58 1.89 0.68
CA ALA A 134 3.29 2.34 2.03
C ALA A 134 2.04 3.22 2.12
N ALA A 135 1.84 4.09 1.12
CA ALA A 135 0.75 5.05 1.03
C ALA A 135 0.58 5.58 -0.41
N PHE A 136 -0.55 6.20 -0.70
CA PHE A 136 -0.85 6.97 -1.91
C PHE A 136 -1.09 8.44 -1.55
N ASP A 137 -0.49 9.37 -2.28
CA ASP A 137 -0.65 10.83 -2.11
C ASP A 137 -0.49 11.33 -0.67
N TYR A 138 0.38 10.69 0.10
CA TYR A 138 0.56 11.00 1.52
C TYR A 138 1.00 12.46 1.75
N TRP A 139 1.83 12.99 0.85
CA TRP A 139 2.32 14.38 0.92
C TRP A 139 1.58 15.34 0.00
N LEU A 140 0.48 14.93 -0.65
CA LEU A 140 -0.25 15.80 -1.57
C LEU A 140 -0.86 16.97 -0.79
N HIS A 141 -0.77 18.19 -1.33
CA HIS A 141 -1.17 19.44 -0.68
C HIS A 141 -0.43 19.76 0.63
N CYS A 142 0.71 19.12 0.88
CA CYS A 142 1.57 19.39 2.03
C CYS A 142 2.80 20.22 1.63
N GLY A 143 3.49 20.79 2.63
CA GLY A 143 4.73 21.55 2.46
C GLY A 143 4.58 23.07 2.69
N ASP A 144 5.69 23.77 2.90
CA ASP A 144 5.75 25.25 2.75
C ASP A 144 5.58 25.68 1.29
N ILE A 145 5.98 24.79 0.37
CA ILE A 145 5.62 24.82 -1.03
C ILE A 145 4.78 23.58 -1.28
N GLU A 146 3.59 23.80 -1.81
CA GLU A 146 2.59 22.76 -2.04
C GLU A 146 3.12 21.66 -2.97
N CYS A 147 3.08 20.41 -2.51
CA CYS A 147 3.23 19.26 -3.38
C CYS A 147 1.92 19.00 -4.14
N THR A 148 1.96 19.17 -5.47
CA THR A 148 0.83 18.91 -6.38
C THR A 148 1.02 17.65 -7.22
N THR A 149 2.13 16.93 -7.01
CA THR A 149 2.48 15.76 -7.80
C THR A 149 1.89 14.51 -7.16
N HIS A 150 1.06 13.78 -7.92
CA HIS A 150 0.57 12.48 -7.50
C HIS A 150 1.72 11.48 -7.34
N HIS A 151 1.69 10.70 -6.26
CA HIS A 151 2.80 9.82 -5.92
C HIS A 151 2.37 8.59 -5.11
N VAL A 152 3.25 7.59 -5.12
CA VAL A 152 3.17 6.42 -4.26
C VAL A 152 4.34 6.45 -3.28
N VAL A 153 4.05 6.38 -1.98
CA VAL A 153 5.09 6.25 -0.97
C VAL A 153 5.54 4.80 -0.90
N ILE A 154 6.84 4.58 -0.90
CA ILE A 154 7.49 3.27 -0.89
C ILE A 154 8.34 3.12 0.37
N ALA A 155 8.29 1.95 1.00
CA ALA A 155 9.22 1.54 2.05
C ALA A 155 9.76 0.13 1.74
N PRO A 156 11.07 -0.13 1.91
CA PRO A 156 11.60 -1.47 1.74
C PRO A 156 11.12 -2.40 2.88
N ASP A 157 10.97 -3.69 2.61
CA ASP A 157 10.59 -4.68 3.63
C ASP A 157 11.65 -4.84 4.72
N SER A 158 12.92 -4.63 4.37
CA SER A 158 14.08 -4.82 5.23
C SER A 158 14.99 -3.61 5.19
N CYS A 159 15.85 -3.50 6.21
CA CYS A 159 16.90 -2.50 6.24
C CYS A 159 17.84 -2.69 5.04
N LEU A 160 18.21 -1.60 4.38
CA LEU A 160 19.10 -1.65 3.21
C LEU A 160 20.55 -1.92 3.62
N TYR A 161 20.95 -1.38 4.77
CA TYR A 161 22.27 -1.51 5.40
C TYR A 161 22.19 -1.00 6.84
N ASN A 162 23.29 -1.08 7.59
CA ASN A 162 23.40 -0.47 8.92
C ASN A 162 24.26 0.78 8.88
N ALA A 163 23.87 1.80 9.65
CA ALA A 163 24.65 3.02 9.85
C ALA A 163 24.33 3.68 11.20
N GLN A 164 25.14 4.68 11.57
CA GLN A 164 24.98 5.44 12.80
C GLN A 164 24.22 6.75 12.55
N MET A 165 23.52 7.27 13.56
CA MET A 165 22.99 8.64 13.52
C MET A 165 24.11 9.67 13.65
N HIS A 166 25.11 9.36 14.47
CA HIS A 166 26.36 10.10 14.59
C HIS A 166 27.53 9.15 14.39
N ASN A 167 28.36 9.41 13.39
CA ASN A 167 29.45 8.53 13.03
C ASN A 167 30.59 8.66 14.05
N THR A 168 31.17 7.52 14.41
CA THR A 168 32.31 7.45 15.33
C THR A 168 33.51 6.79 14.66
N ALA A 169 34.69 6.89 15.27
CA ALA A 169 35.91 6.34 14.67
C ALA A 169 35.85 4.80 14.56
N SER A 170 35.17 4.12 15.48
CA SER A 170 34.98 2.67 15.46
C SER A 170 33.91 2.19 14.49
N GLY A 171 33.04 3.08 13.99
CA GLY A 171 31.83 2.69 13.26
C GLY A 171 30.77 1.99 14.12
N GLY A 172 30.95 1.98 15.45
CA GLY A 172 30.07 1.35 16.42
C GLY A 172 29.83 2.23 17.65
N TRP A 173 29.18 1.66 18.66
CA TRP A 173 28.83 2.42 19.86
C TRP A 173 30.09 2.93 20.58
N GLU A 174 30.09 4.22 20.91
CA GLU A 174 31.10 4.86 21.74
C GLU A 174 30.42 5.75 22.78
N SER A 175 30.83 5.66 24.05
CA SER A 175 30.20 6.42 25.13
C SER A 175 30.25 7.94 24.92
N SER A 176 31.33 8.44 24.32
CA SER A 176 31.53 9.87 24.02
C SER A 176 30.99 10.31 22.66
N GLY A 177 30.59 9.39 21.79
CA GLY A 177 30.15 9.68 20.42
C GLY A 177 28.64 9.92 20.29
N ASN A 178 27.96 10.26 21.38
CA ASN A 178 26.49 10.33 21.38
C ASN A 178 26.03 11.77 21.49
N THR A 179 25.50 12.29 20.40
CA THR A 179 24.94 13.63 20.31
C THR A 179 23.72 13.65 19.41
N THR A 180 22.77 14.52 19.72
CA THR A 180 21.66 14.89 18.84
C THR A 180 21.76 16.35 18.41
N GLU A 181 22.95 16.96 18.54
CA GLU A 181 23.21 18.30 18.01
C GLU A 181 22.88 18.35 16.52
N GLY A 182 22.17 19.40 16.09
CA GLY A 182 21.63 19.49 14.74
C GLY A 182 20.39 18.62 14.48
N ALA A 183 19.91 17.86 15.46
CA ALA A 183 18.80 16.90 15.35
C ALA A 183 18.98 15.96 14.13
N TYR A 184 17.89 15.54 13.49
CA TYR A 184 18.00 14.68 12.30
C TYR A 184 18.60 15.43 11.11
N ALA A 185 18.25 16.70 10.91
CA ALA A 185 18.72 17.49 9.78
C ALA A 185 20.26 17.63 9.74
N GLY A 186 20.89 17.76 10.92
CA GLY A 186 22.34 17.87 11.07
C GLY A 186 23.03 16.54 11.37
N SER A 187 22.30 15.42 11.48
CA SER A 187 22.89 14.11 11.76
C SER A 187 23.80 13.62 10.63
N ASP A 188 24.79 12.80 10.96
CA ASP A 188 25.57 12.08 9.94
C ASP A 188 24.68 11.13 9.13
N MET A 189 23.59 10.63 9.73
CA MET A 189 22.59 9.83 9.01
C MET A 189 22.08 10.58 7.78
N ARG A 190 21.47 11.75 7.97
CA ARG A 190 20.89 12.51 6.85
C ARG A 190 21.96 13.03 5.91
N THR A 191 23.03 13.61 6.44
CA THR A 191 24.00 14.39 5.66
C THR A 191 25.00 13.53 4.89
N LYS A 192 25.22 12.28 5.31
CA LYS A 192 26.20 11.36 4.69
C LYS A 192 25.64 9.97 4.48
N ASN A 193 25.14 9.33 5.54
CA ASN A 193 24.89 7.90 5.48
C ASN A 193 23.68 7.56 4.59
N LEU A 194 22.69 8.44 4.45
CA LEU A 194 21.49 8.23 3.64
C LEU A 194 21.75 8.26 2.13
N GLU A 195 22.91 8.77 1.68
CA GLU A 195 23.31 8.78 0.27
C GLU A 195 23.42 7.37 -0.34
N THR A 196 23.78 6.37 0.48
CA THR A 196 23.78 4.97 0.06
C THR A 196 22.36 4.48 -0.26
N ALA A 197 21.37 4.84 0.58
CA ALA A 197 19.97 4.51 0.32
C ALA A 197 19.46 5.24 -0.93
N LYS A 198 19.75 6.55 -1.07
CA LYS A 198 19.39 7.33 -2.27
C LYS A 198 19.96 6.71 -3.54
N SER A 199 21.23 6.30 -3.52
CA SER A 199 21.86 5.64 -4.68
C SER A 199 21.19 4.32 -5.03
N THR A 200 20.83 3.52 -4.02
CA THR A 200 20.12 2.24 -4.19
C THR A 200 18.73 2.46 -4.79
N ILE A 201 17.98 3.44 -4.28
CA ILE A 201 16.64 3.81 -4.74
C ILE A 201 16.69 4.37 -6.17
N ASN A 202 17.60 5.29 -6.45
CA ASN A 202 17.80 5.85 -7.78
C ASN A 202 18.16 4.78 -8.82
N SER A 203 18.93 3.75 -8.41
CA SER A 203 19.25 2.63 -9.28
C SER A 203 18.03 1.73 -9.56
N ALA A 204 17.11 1.61 -8.61
CA ALA A 204 15.92 0.79 -8.74
C ALA A 204 14.79 1.45 -9.55
N PHE A 205 14.58 2.75 -9.37
CA PHE A 205 13.44 3.48 -9.95
C PHE A 205 13.82 4.53 -10.99
N GLY A 206 15.09 4.93 -11.05
CA GLY A 206 15.55 6.08 -11.83
C GLY A 206 15.31 7.39 -11.08
N SER A 207 16.32 8.26 -11.03
CA SER A 207 16.26 9.51 -10.25
C SER A 207 15.15 10.48 -10.70
N ASN A 208 14.75 10.43 -11.96
CA ASN A 208 13.68 11.28 -12.50
C ASN A 208 12.28 10.87 -12.02
N HIS A 209 12.15 9.68 -11.42
CA HIS A 209 10.91 9.15 -10.89
C HIS A 209 10.81 9.27 -9.37
N ILE A 210 11.79 9.90 -8.73
CA ILE A 210 11.76 10.12 -7.28
C ILE A 210 11.13 11.48 -7.01
N LEU A 211 10.08 11.47 -6.20
CA LEU A 211 9.42 12.69 -5.76
C LEU A 211 10.42 13.55 -4.97
N ASN A 212 10.50 14.83 -5.31
CA ASN A 212 11.10 15.83 -4.44
C ASN A 212 9.98 16.68 -3.85
N HIS A 213 9.85 16.68 -2.53
CA HIS A 213 8.84 17.46 -1.81
C HIS A 213 9.47 18.23 -0.66
N ARG A 214 8.67 19.12 -0.07
CA ARG A 214 9.10 19.96 1.05
C ARG A 214 8.77 19.27 2.37
N GLU A 215 9.80 18.91 3.11
CA GLU A 215 9.66 18.31 4.44
C GLU A 215 10.14 19.30 5.51
N HIS A 216 9.39 19.39 6.61
CA HIS A 216 9.81 20.17 7.76
C HIS A 216 10.60 19.30 8.74
N LEU A 217 11.90 19.56 8.85
CA LEU A 217 12.82 18.70 9.58
C LEU A 217 13.47 19.42 10.74
N GLN A 218 13.56 18.71 11.87
CA GLN A 218 14.20 19.22 13.07
C GLN A 218 15.71 19.41 12.83
N ASN A 219 16.21 20.59 13.18
CA ASN A 219 17.60 20.99 12.98
C ASN A 219 18.32 21.51 14.24
N ALA A 220 17.67 21.48 15.40
CA ALA A 220 18.26 21.88 16.67
C ALA A 220 17.63 21.10 17.84
N VAL A 221 18.43 20.88 18.89
CA VAL A 221 18.01 20.22 20.13
C VAL A 221 18.43 21.05 21.33
N THR A 222 17.51 21.26 22.27
CA THR A 222 17.76 21.93 23.55
C THR A 222 17.21 21.06 24.67
N ASN A 223 18.05 20.73 25.66
CA ASN A 223 17.68 19.87 26.80
C ASN A 223 17.04 18.52 26.40
N GLY A 224 17.45 17.97 25.25
CA GLY A 224 16.92 16.71 24.73
C GLY A 224 15.59 16.82 23.97
N TYR A 225 15.08 18.03 23.75
CA TYR A 225 13.88 18.29 22.95
C TYR A 225 14.27 18.93 21.62
N ALA A 226 13.61 18.53 20.54
CA ALA A 226 13.70 19.27 19.29
C ALA A 226 13.27 20.73 19.53
N SER A 227 14.16 21.69 19.26
CA SER A 227 13.94 23.11 19.57
C SER A 227 13.90 23.99 18.32
N GLY A 228 14.30 23.45 17.17
CA GLY A 228 14.24 24.15 15.88
C GLY A 228 13.96 23.17 14.74
N GLY A 229 13.43 23.71 13.65
CA GLY A 229 13.21 23.00 12.41
C GLY A 229 13.20 23.96 11.22
N THR A 230 13.38 23.40 10.03
CA THR A 230 13.36 24.17 8.79
C THR A 230 12.83 23.32 7.64
N TRP A 231 12.32 23.99 6.61
CA TRP A 231 11.82 23.34 5.41
C TRP A 231 12.97 23.01 4.47
N MET A 232 13.04 21.75 4.06
CA MET A 232 14.08 21.22 3.18
C MET A 232 13.48 20.44 2.02
N ASP A 233 14.17 20.48 0.88
CA ASP A 233 13.89 19.55 -0.21
C ASP A 233 14.28 18.14 0.25
N SER A 234 13.36 17.20 0.07
CA SER A 234 13.49 15.84 0.53
C SER A 234 13.03 14.87 -0.55
N THR A 235 13.86 13.85 -0.78
CA THR A 235 13.60 12.78 -1.75
C THR A 235 13.48 11.43 -1.07
N VAL A 236 14.37 11.15 -0.12
CA VAL A 236 14.43 9.91 0.65
C VAL A 236 14.70 10.27 2.09
N GLU A 237 13.88 9.76 3.01
CA GLU A 237 14.00 10.05 4.44
C GLU A 237 13.80 8.83 5.32
N LEU A 238 14.45 8.81 6.49
CA LEU A 238 14.03 7.90 7.54
C LEU A 238 12.60 8.23 7.98
N MET A 239 11.83 7.18 8.25
CA MET A 239 10.46 7.34 8.74
C MET A 239 10.45 7.95 10.16
N SER A 240 9.36 8.62 10.50
CA SER A 240 9.09 9.07 11.88
C SER A 240 8.29 8.05 12.69
N GLU A 241 8.23 8.23 14.01
CA GLU A 241 7.35 7.47 14.89
C GLU A 241 5.89 7.59 14.50
N GLU A 242 5.44 8.78 14.06
CA GLU A 242 4.06 8.98 13.62
C GLU A 242 3.76 8.19 12.35
N GLN A 243 4.66 8.16 11.37
CA GLN A 243 4.51 7.33 10.17
C GLN A 243 4.45 5.84 10.50
N VAL A 244 5.24 5.38 11.48
CA VAL A 244 5.35 3.94 11.81
C VAL A 244 4.25 3.48 12.76
N TYR A 245 4.02 4.20 13.84
CA TYR A 245 3.14 3.81 14.95
C TYR A 245 1.83 4.59 15.00
N GLY A 246 1.71 5.70 14.27
CA GLY A 246 0.56 6.62 14.34
C GLY A 246 0.57 7.54 15.55
N CYS A 247 1.62 7.51 16.37
CA CYS A 247 1.81 8.38 17.52
C CYS A 247 3.29 8.50 17.89
N MET A 248 3.59 9.55 18.65
CA MET A 248 4.89 9.73 19.30
C MET A 248 4.97 8.83 20.53
N GLN A 249 5.88 7.86 20.56
CA GLN A 249 6.08 7.01 21.74
C GLN A 249 7.22 7.53 22.61
N PHE A 250 8.34 7.91 21.98
CA PHE A 250 9.55 8.36 22.67
C PHE A 250 10.00 9.76 22.30
N LYS A 251 9.62 10.25 21.11
CA LYS A 251 9.78 11.64 20.72
C LYS A 251 9.12 12.50 21.79
N PRO A 252 9.89 13.35 22.48
CA PRO A 252 9.38 14.02 23.65
C PRO A 252 8.40 15.11 23.21
N GLY A 253 7.13 14.93 23.60
CA GLY A 253 6.11 15.96 23.48
C GLY A 253 6.32 17.11 24.47
N ASN A 254 5.29 17.93 24.67
CA ASN A 254 5.31 19.00 25.68
C ASN A 254 5.08 18.42 27.08
N SER A 255 6.11 17.81 27.66
CA SER A 255 6.06 17.18 29.00
C SER A 255 6.49 18.11 30.14
N LEU A 256 7.14 19.24 29.84
CA LEU A 256 7.65 20.19 30.85
C LEU A 256 6.81 21.47 31.00
N GLY A 257 5.76 21.64 30.20
CA GLY A 257 4.76 22.73 30.31
C GLY A 257 5.28 24.15 30.06
N SER A 258 6.58 24.34 29.89
CA SER A 258 7.26 25.64 29.78
C SER A 258 7.88 25.90 28.40
N THR A 259 8.02 24.88 27.56
CA THR A 259 8.57 24.98 26.21
C THR A 259 7.81 24.05 25.29
N ILE A 260 7.37 24.56 24.14
CA ILE A 260 6.71 23.77 23.09
C ILE A 260 7.82 23.23 22.16
N PRO A 261 8.06 21.92 22.09
CA PRO A 261 9.04 21.35 21.19
C PRO A 261 8.67 21.60 19.72
N ASN A 262 9.68 21.77 18.86
CA ASN A 262 9.51 21.85 17.41
C ASN A 262 9.26 20.44 16.84
N ILE A 263 8.08 19.89 17.07
CA ILE A 263 7.72 18.51 16.70
C ILE A 263 6.71 18.42 15.56
N TYR A 264 6.17 19.55 15.10
CA TYR A 264 5.28 19.58 13.95
C TYR A 264 6.04 19.23 12.67
N ASN A 265 5.38 18.47 11.81
CA ASN A 265 5.83 18.09 10.48
C ASN A 265 4.60 17.68 9.65
N ILE A 266 4.81 17.42 8.36
CA ILE A 266 3.75 16.94 7.45
C ILE A 266 3.56 15.41 7.54
N ASP A 267 4.49 14.73 8.22
CA ASP A 267 4.47 13.30 8.50
C ASP A 267 3.66 12.97 9.77
N TYR A 268 2.44 13.52 9.84
CA TYR A 268 1.62 13.56 11.06
C TYR A 268 0.70 12.33 11.27
N SER A 269 0.77 11.30 10.43
CA SER A 269 -0.13 10.14 10.53
C SER A 269 0.55 8.83 10.16
N GLN A 270 -0.01 7.72 10.64
CA GLN A 270 0.51 6.39 10.33
C GLN A 270 0.38 6.10 8.84
N PHE A 271 1.41 5.52 8.24
CA PHE A 271 1.29 4.96 6.90
C PHE A 271 0.17 3.90 6.86
N PRO A 272 -0.72 3.97 5.87
CA PRO A 272 -1.77 2.97 5.65
C PRO A 272 -1.25 1.53 5.66
N LEU A 273 -0.04 1.29 5.14
CA LEU A 273 0.60 -0.02 5.20
C LEU A 273 0.70 -0.59 6.61
N PHE A 274 1.22 0.20 7.56
CA PHE A 274 1.39 -0.24 8.94
C PHE A 274 0.07 -0.30 9.70
N ARG A 275 -0.90 0.53 9.30
CA ARG A 275 -2.26 0.48 9.84
C ARG A 275 -3.00 -0.80 9.42
N LEU A 276 -2.93 -1.15 8.14
CA LEU A 276 -3.63 -2.30 7.54
C LEU A 276 -2.90 -3.62 7.77
N ASN A 277 -1.56 -3.61 7.83
CA ASN A 277 -0.75 -4.78 8.14
C ASN A 277 0.41 -4.44 9.09
N LYS A 278 0.11 -4.50 10.39
CA LYS A 278 1.06 -4.23 11.49
C LYS A 278 2.28 -5.15 11.50
N ALA A 279 2.19 -6.34 10.91
CA ALA A 279 3.31 -7.29 10.88
C ALA A 279 4.50 -6.78 10.06
N LEU A 280 4.31 -5.75 9.23
CA LEU A 280 5.37 -5.14 8.41
C LEU A 280 6.15 -4.03 9.13
N ILE A 281 5.70 -3.62 10.32
CA ILE A 281 6.47 -2.71 11.19
C ILE A 281 7.73 -3.42 11.68
N CYS A 282 7.56 -4.59 12.30
CA CYS A 282 8.66 -5.36 12.88
C CYS A 282 8.96 -6.62 12.06
N ASN A 283 10.15 -6.62 11.46
CA ASN A 283 10.75 -7.75 10.76
C ASN A 283 11.89 -8.39 11.58
N ARG A 284 11.84 -8.26 12.92
CA ARG A 284 12.88 -8.69 13.87
C ARG A 284 14.24 -8.01 13.69
N ALA A 285 14.30 -6.88 12.98
CA ALA A 285 15.47 -6.03 12.91
C ALA A 285 15.28 -4.74 13.72
N ASP A 286 16.38 -4.22 14.26
CA ASP A 286 16.44 -2.88 14.84
C ASP A 286 16.74 -1.86 13.73
N TRP A 287 15.95 -0.80 13.63
CA TRP A 287 16.15 0.23 12.61
C TRP A 287 15.76 1.62 13.07
N TRP A 288 16.48 2.60 12.53
CA TRP A 288 16.39 3.99 12.93
C TRP A 288 15.09 4.65 12.51
N LEU A 289 14.56 5.50 13.39
CA LEU A 289 13.57 6.52 13.07
C LEU A 289 14.23 7.89 13.20
N ARG A 290 13.76 8.88 12.46
CA ARG A 290 14.40 10.20 12.44
C ARG A 290 14.19 11.02 13.72
N ASP A 291 13.25 10.64 14.58
CA ASP A 291 12.89 11.46 15.73
C ASP A 291 13.98 11.47 16.81
N VAL A 292 14.19 12.65 17.43
CA VAL A 292 15.06 12.81 18.59
C VAL A 292 14.32 12.36 19.84
N ALA A 293 14.92 11.47 20.62
CA ALA A 293 14.38 10.98 21.89
C ALA A 293 15.00 11.64 23.12
N GLY A 294 16.16 12.29 22.97
CA GLY A 294 16.88 12.93 24.07
C GLY A 294 18.15 13.63 23.62
N ALA A 295 19.02 14.02 24.57
CA ALA A 295 20.26 14.75 24.25
C ALA A 295 21.34 13.90 23.53
N ALA A 296 21.21 12.58 23.61
CA ALA A 296 22.18 11.62 23.07
C ALA A 296 21.52 10.50 22.25
N ASN A 297 20.19 10.57 22.05
CA ASN A 297 19.38 9.45 21.61
C ASN A 297 18.41 9.81 20.49
N PHE A 298 18.26 8.88 19.55
CA PHE A 298 17.23 8.91 18.50
C PHE A 298 16.27 7.72 18.68
N CYS A 299 15.05 7.89 18.19
CA CYS A 299 14.03 6.87 18.18
C CYS A 299 14.39 5.73 17.21
N ARG A 300 13.87 4.54 17.48
CA ARG A 300 14.06 3.36 16.65
C ARG A 300 12.87 2.42 16.78
N VAL A 301 12.75 1.51 15.82
CA VAL A 301 11.97 0.28 16.00
C VAL A 301 12.87 -0.78 16.62
N ASP A 302 12.40 -1.42 17.67
CA ASP A 302 13.11 -2.52 18.34
C ASP A 302 12.82 -3.85 17.66
N SER A 303 13.80 -4.76 17.64
CA SER A 303 13.61 -6.12 17.10
C SER A 303 12.57 -6.96 17.87
N ASN A 304 12.14 -6.54 19.06
CA ASN A 304 11.01 -7.12 19.78
C ASN A 304 9.63 -6.57 19.38
N GLY A 305 9.59 -5.57 18.48
CA GLY A 305 8.37 -5.03 17.88
C GLY A 305 7.74 -3.84 18.60
N ASN A 306 8.34 -3.38 19.69
CA ASN A 306 7.98 -2.11 20.33
C ASN A 306 8.79 -0.94 19.74
N GLY A 307 8.30 0.29 19.95
CA GLY A 307 9.15 1.47 19.79
C GLY A 307 10.25 1.47 20.86
N ALA A 308 11.38 2.07 20.54
CA ALA A 308 12.46 2.29 21.48
C ALA A 308 13.26 3.54 21.09
N TYR A 309 14.29 3.84 21.86
CA TYR A 309 15.33 4.79 21.50
C TYR A 309 16.68 4.21 21.90
N THR A 310 17.75 4.67 21.26
CA THR A 310 19.10 4.30 21.69
C THR A 310 20.11 5.38 21.33
N ASN A 311 21.35 5.21 21.77
CA ASN A 311 22.43 6.17 21.58
C ASN A 311 22.78 6.40 20.10
N ALA A 312 23.05 7.64 19.72
CA ALA A 312 23.26 8.04 18.31
C ALA A 312 24.42 7.30 17.61
N SER A 313 25.41 6.81 18.36
CA SER A 313 26.55 6.03 17.81
C SER A 313 26.25 4.54 17.61
N TYR A 314 25.08 4.00 17.96
CA TYR A 314 24.79 2.61 17.59
C TYR A 314 24.69 2.46 16.07
N SER A 315 25.18 1.34 15.54
CA SER A 315 24.99 0.98 14.14
C SER A 315 23.73 0.13 14.01
N LEU A 316 22.65 0.72 13.47
CA LEU A 316 21.35 0.05 13.28
C LEU A 316 20.89 0.16 11.83
N GLY A 317 19.84 -0.58 11.50
CA GLY A 317 19.28 -0.63 10.16
C GLY A 317 18.78 0.72 9.64
N VAL A 318 19.05 0.98 8.36
CA VAL A 318 18.54 2.11 7.59
C VAL A 318 17.39 1.63 6.72
N ARG A 319 16.18 2.09 7.05
CA ARG A 319 14.94 1.71 6.37
C ARG A 319 14.13 2.99 6.06
N PRO A 320 14.44 3.69 4.96
CA PRO A 320 13.80 4.95 4.63
C PRO A 320 12.46 4.75 3.92
N ALA A 321 11.72 5.84 3.78
CA ALA A 321 10.58 5.98 2.87
C ALA A 321 10.88 7.07 1.82
N PHE A 322 10.24 6.96 0.66
CA PHE A 322 10.36 7.90 -0.45
C PHE A 322 9.12 7.85 -1.34
N GLY A 323 8.89 8.90 -2.13
CA GLY A 323 7.81 8.93 -3.12
C GLY A 323 8.31 8.57 -4.51
N ILE A 324 7.51 7.84 -5.27
CA ILE A 324 7.69 7.68 -6.73
C ILE A 324 6.57 8.39 -7.50
N CYS A 325 6.92 9.03 -8.61
CA CYS A 325 5.99 9.83 -9.43
C CYS A 325 6.34 9.85 -10.93
#